data_AF-A0A485C4G8-F1
#
_entry.id   AF-A0A485C4G8-F1
#
_cell.length_a   1.000
_cell.length_b   1.000
_cell.length_c   1.000
_cell.angle_alpha   90.00
_cell.angle_beta   90.00
_cell.angle_gamma   90.00
#
_symmetry.space_group_name_H-M   'P 1'
#
loop_
_entity.id
_entity.type
_entity.pdbx_description
1 polymer ?
#
loop_
_entity_poly.entity_id
_entity_poly.type
_entity_poly.pdbx_seq_one_letter_code
_entity_poly.pdbx_strand_id
1 'polypeptide(L)'
;MEPKLATWAQRWMHQDLGIQAEINLTSGAIDALERLLCALLLPGDGVVVEDPCFLSSINMLRYAGFNACPVAVDGEGILPDELELALRSGARAVILTPRAHNPTGCSFSEARAAAIREILTRYPQVLVIIDDHFALLSATPWHSPLPATTQRWALVRSLSKTLGPDLRLAFVASDSTTSAALRLRLNAGSQWVSHLLQGFAFACLNDSVFTASLAESRRHYRRQNEKLAAALTHRGFPPLSSGRWPEFLAAANAAEPANSPALSPRRLVSPRRRSVRYSHAIARSSAIAGDVKR
;
A
#
# COMPACT_ATOMS: atom_id res chain seq x y z
N MET A 1 -14.95 -5.08 14.55
CA MET A 1 -14.52 -3.67 14.70
C MET A 1 -15.28 -3.06 15.87
N GLU A 2 -14.68 -2.13 16.61
CA GLU A 2 -15.38 -1.36 17.64
C GLU A 2 -16.52 -0.51 16.99
N PRO A 3 -17.76 -0.51 17.54
CA PRO A 3 -18.93 0.08 16.87
C PRO A 3 -18.84 1.59 16.57
N LYS A 4 -18.26 2.39 17.47
CA LYS A 4 -18.12 3.83 17.27
C LYS A 4 -17.12 4.13 16.16
N LEU A 5 -15.99 3.42 16.15
CA LEU A 5 -15.01 3.51 15.07
C LEU A 5 -15.60 3.07 13.73
N ALA A 6 -16.40 1.99 13.71
CA ALA A 6 -17.07 1.53 12.50
C ALA A 6 -18.03 2.60 11.93
N THR A 7 -18.82 3.24 12.79
CA THR A 7 -19.74 4.32 12.40
C THR A 7 -18.98 5.54 11.90
N TRP A 8 -17.87 5.90 12.54
CA TRP A 8 -16.99 6.97 12.08
C TRP A 8 -16.40 6.66 10.69
N ALA A 9 -15.88 5.45 10.49
CA ALA A 9 -15.28 5.02 9.23
C ALA A 9 -16.30 4.97 8.09
N GLN A 10 -17.52 4.48 8.35
CA GLN A 10 -18.60 4.46 7.36
C GLN A 10 -18.90 5.86 6.84
N ARG A 11 -19.08 6.84 7.75
CA ARG A 11 -19.30 8.24 7.35
C ARG A 11 -18.15 8.80 6.53
N TRP A 12 -16.91 8.54 6.94
CA TRP A 12 -15.73 9.05 6.25
C TRP A 12 -15.56 8.45 4.84
N MET A 13 -15.75 7.14 4.69
CA MET A 13 -15.60 6.46 3.40
C MET A 13 -16.75 6.79 2.43
N HIS A 14 -17.98 6.90 2.94
CA HIS A 14 -19.16 7.20 2.13
C HIS A 14 -19.08 8.57 1.43
N GLN A 15 -18.40 9.56 2.05
CA GLN A 15 -18.20 10.88 1.45
C GLN A 15 -17.48 10.83 0.10
N ASP A 16 -16.56 9.87 -0.08
CA ASP A 16 -15.71 9.77 -1.26
C ASP A 16 -16.14 8.65 -2.23
N LEU A 17 -16.68 7.55 -1.71
CA LEU A 17 -17.06 6.39 -2.54
C LEU A 17 -18.41 6.56 -3.25
N GLY A 18 -19.40 7.19 -2.59
CA GLY A 18 -20.76 7.31 -3.13
C GLY A 18 -21.49 5.97 -3.38
N ILE A 19 -20.89 4.85 -2.95
CA ILE A 19 -21.44 3.49 -3.05
C ILE A 19 -21.39 2.79 -1.69
N GLN A 20 -22.25 1.78 -1.51
CA GLN A 20 -22.24 0.95 -0.31
C GLN A 20 -20.94 0.14 -0.23
N ALA A 21 -20.35 0.08 0.97
CA ALA A 21 -19.09 -0.59 1.21
C ALA A 21 -19.07 -1.28 2.56
N GLU A 22 -18.44 -2.45 2.63
CA GLU A 22 -18.11 -3.08 3.90
C GLU A 22 -16.74 -2.58 4.37
N ILE A 23 -16.60 -2.31 5.68
CA ILE A 23 -15.37 -1.77 6.25
C ILE A 23 -14.73 -2.80 7.18
N ASN A 24 -13.46 -3.08 6.92
CA ASN A 24 -12.58 -3.91 7.73
C ASN A 24 -11.37 -3.11 8.21
N LEU A 25 -10.63 -3.67 9.18
CA LEU A 25 -9.36 -3.11 9.65
C LEU A 25 -8.22 -4.09 9.38
N THR A 26 -7.06 -3.53 9.07
CA THR A 26 -5.81 -4.28 8.89
C THR A 26 -4.69 -3.63 9.67
N SER A 27 -3.59 -4.36 9.83
CA SER A 27 -2.37 -3.85 10.47
C SER A 27 -1.58 -2.92 9.54
N GLY A 28 -2.24 -1.88 9.01
CA GLY A 28 -1.70 -0.93 8.03
C GLY A 28 -1.92 -1.32 6.56
N ALA A 29 -1.52 -0.44 5.65
CA ALA A 29 -1.80 -0.59 4.21
C ALA A 29 -1.11 -1.82 3.59
N ILE A 30 0.17 -2.08 3.89
CA ILE A 30 0.87 -3.24 3.32
C ILE A 30 0.26 -4.58 3.79
N ASP A 31 -0.23 -4.65 5.02
CA ASP A 31 -0.97 -5.82 5.52
C ASP A 31 -2.32 -5.97 4.78
N ALA A 32 -2.99 -4.87 4.42
CA ALA A 32 -4.19 -4.94 3.58
C ALA A 32 -3.87 -5.46 2.18
N LEU A 33 -2.85 -4.88 1.51
CA LEU A 33 -2.45 -5.27 0.16
C LEU A 33 -2.07 -6.76 0.11
N GLU A 34 -1.22 -7.24 1.01
CA GLU A 34 -0.84 -8.66 1.06
C GLU A 34 -2.05 -9.57 1.24
N ARG A 35 -2.91 -9.28 2.22
CA ARG A 35 -4.06 -10.15 2.53
C ARG A 35 -5.07 -10.17 1.40
N LEU A 36 -5.35 -9.03 0.77
CA LEU A 36 -6.27 -8.93 -0.35
C LEU A 36 -5.77 -9.73 -1.54
N LEU A 37 -4.49 -9.56 -1.91
CA LEU A 37 -3.89 -10.29 -3.02
C LEU A 37 -3.85 -11.79 -2.73
N CYS A 38 -3.34 -12.21 -1.57
CA CYS A 38 -3.26 -13.62 -1.19
C CYS A 38 -4.64 -14.30 -1.04
N ALA A 39 -5.71 -13.53 -0.78
CA ALA A 39 -7.06 -14.07 -0.67
C ALA A 39 -7.76 -14.24 -2.04
N LEU A 40 -7.35 -13.48 -3.06
CA LEU A 40 -8.09 -13.36 -4.32
C LEU A 40 -7.29 -13.76 -5.57
N LEU A 41 -5.97 -13.85 -5.46
CA LEU A 41 -5.06 -14.22 -6.54
C LEU A 41 -4.31 -15.53 -6.21
N LEU A 42 -3.74 -16.12 -7.24
CA LEU A 42 -2.82 -17.25 -7.15
C LEU A 42 -1.35 -16.77 -7.22
N PRO A 43 -0.41 -17.51 -6.61
CA PRO A 43 1.01 -17.27 -6.86
C PRO A 43 1.32 -17.28 -8.35
N GLY A 44 2.13 -16.32 -8.81
CA GLY A 44 2.44 -16.09 -10.22
C GLY A 44 1.43 -15.22 -10.98
N ASP A 45 0.26 -14.88 -10.41
CA ASP A 45 -0.64 -13.92 -11.04
C ASP A 45 0.02 -12.55 -11.19
N GLY A 46 -0.30 -11.88 -12.29
CA GLY A 46 0.18 -10.54 -12.61
C GLY A 46 -0.52 -9.47 -11.79
N VAL A 47 0.24 -8.56 -11.19
CA VAL A 47 -0.27 -7.40 -10.45
C VAL A 47 0.30 -6.13 -11.07
N VAL A 48 -0.56 -5.31 -11.65
CA VAL A 48 -0.17 -3.98 -12.15
C VAL A 48 0.25 -3.11 -10.98
N VAL A 49 1.44 -2.54 -11.11
CA VAL A 49 1.99 -1.56 -10.18
C VAL A 49 2.57 -0.39 -10.95
N GLU A 50 2.42 0.78 -10.37
CA GLU A 50 3.08 2.00 -10.82
C GLU A 50 4.62 1.80 -10.84
N ASP A 51 5.32 2.39 -11.82
CA ASP A 51 6.78 2.37 -11.91
C ASP A 51 7.32 3.80 -12.11
N PRO A 52 8.01 4.37 -11.09
CA PRO A 52 8.27 3.78 -9.77
C PRO A 52 6.98 3.63 -8.93
N CYS A 53 6.97 2.70 -7.98
CA CYS A 53 5.97 2.62 -6.90
C CYS A 53 6.62 2.61 -5.52
N PHE A 54 5.78 2.54 -4.48
CA PHE A 54 6.22 2.41 -3.11
C PHE A 54 7.04 1.13 -2.90
N LEU A 55 8.27 1.29 -2.38
CA LEU A 55 9.23 0.21 -2.19
C LEU A 55 8.69 -0.98 -1.38
N SER A 56 7.84 -0.72 -0.37
CA SER A 56 7.25 -1.81 0.40
C SER A 56 6.23 -2.62 -0.40
N SER A 57 5.49 -2.00 -1.32
CA SER A 57 4.52 -2.68 -2.18
C SER A 57 5.23 -3.66 -3.12
N ILE A 58 6.26 -3.21 -3.84
CA ILE A 58 7.01 -4.08 -4.75
C ILE A 58 7.76 -5.21 -4.02
N ASN A 59 8.32 -4.93 -2.83
CA ASN A 59 8.96 -5.97 -2.02
C ASN A 59 7.95 -7.00 -1.51
N MET A 60 6.75 -6.56 -1.12
CA MET A 60 5.67 -7.45 -0.69
C MET A 60 5.23 -8.35 -1.85
N LEU A 61 5.04 -7.82 -3.07
CA LEU A 61 4.67 -8.63 -4.24
C LEU A 61 5.70 -9.73 -4.52
N ARG A 62 7.00 -9.38 -4.49
CA ARG A 62 8.10 -10.34 -4.68
C ARG A 62 8.09 -11.41 -3.61
N TYR A 63 7.89 -11.04 -2.35
CA TYR A 63 7.87 -11.98 -1.24
C TYR A 63 6.66 -12.93 -1.29
N ALA A 64 5.49 -12.41 -1.67
CA ALA A 64 4.26 -13.19 -1.81
C ALA A 64 4.20 -14.02 -3.11
N GLY A 65 5.19 -13.90 -3.99
CA GLY A 65 5.29 -14.69 -5.22
C GLY A 65 4.40 -14.20 -6.36
N PHE A 66 4.01 -12.93 -6.36
CA PHE A 66 3.26 -12.31 -7.46
C PHE A 66 4.19 -11.74 -8.53
N ASN A 67 3.72 -11.73 -9.78
CA ASN A 67 4.45 -11.13 -10.89
C ASN A 67 4.08 -9.64 -10.99
N ALA A 68 5.03 -8.74 -10.71
CA ALA A 68 4.81 -7.32 -10.89
C ALA A 68 4.76 -6.96 -12.37
N CYS A 69 3.68 -6.31 -12.81
CA CYS A 69 3.50 -5.75 -14.14
C CYS A 69 3.70 -4.23 -14.04
N PRO A 70 4.92 -3.72 -14.25
CA PRO A 70 5.20 -2.29 -14.11
C PRO A 70 4.47 -1.48 -15.19
N VAL A 71 3.94 -0.33 -14.80
CA VAL A 71 3.34 0.67 -15.69
C VAL A 71 3.89 2.03 -15.34
N ALA A 72 4.38 2.78 -16.33
CA ALA A 72 4.99 4.07 -16.09
C ALA A 72 3.99 5.07 -15.46
N VAL A 73 4.55 6.00 -14.69
CA VAL A 73 3.80 7.11 -14.09
C VAL A 73 4.28 8.44 -14.65
N ASP A 74 3.36 9.37 -14.82
CA ASP A 74 3.65 10.75 -15.17
C ASP A 74 3.16 11.74 -14.09
N GLY A 75 3.01 13.01 -14.48
CA GLY A 75 2.56 14.10 -13.62
C GLY A 75 1.18 13.94 -12.99
N GLU A 76 0.37 13.03 -13.52
CA GLU A 76 -0.98 12.74 -13.01
C GLU A 76 -1.13 11.28 -12.58
N GLY A 77 -0.04 10.51 -12.51
CA GLY A 77 -0.05 9.12 -12.04
C GLY A 77 0.11 8.10 -13.15
N ILE A 78 -0.43 6.89 -12.95
CA ILE A 78 -0.29 5.76 -13.88
C ILE A 78 -0.76 6.11 -15.31
N LEU A 79 -0.01 5.68 -16.32
CA LEU A 79 -0.37 5.91 -17.73
C LEU A 79 -1.53 5.00 -18.17
N PRO A 80 -2.66 5.56 -18.66
CA PRO A 80 -3.84 4.77 -19.03
C PRO A 80 -3.59 3.71 -20.11
N ASP A 81 -2.90 4.06 -21.20
CA ASP A 81 -2.69 3.13 -22.33
C ASP A 81 -1.84 1.92 -21.94
N GLU A 82 -0.82 2.14 -21.10
CA GLU A 82 0.03 1.07 -20.57
C GLU A 82 -0.71 0.21 -19.53
N LEU A 83 -1.56 0.83 -18.69
CA LEU A 83 -2.45 0.10 -17.80
C LEU A 83 -3.34 -0.85 -18.61
N GLU A 84 -4.01 -0.37 -19.66
CA GLU A 84 -4.86 -1.22 -20.49
C GLU A 84 -4.06 -2.34 -21.17
N LEU A 85 -2.86 -2.06 -21.67
CA LEU A 85 -1.98 -3.08 -22.23
C LEU A 85 -1.65 -4.18 -21.21
N ALA A 86 -1.32 -3.82 -19.96
CA ALA A 86 -1.02 -4.78 -18.90
C ALA A 86 -2.24 -5.64 -18.52
N LEU A 87 -3.43 -5.03 -18.43
CA LEU A 87 -4.68 -5.74 -18.17
C LEU A 87 -5.04 -6.70 -19.31
N ARG A 88 -4.94 -6.25 -20.56
CA ARG A 88 -5.14 -7.09 -21.76
C ARG A 88 -4.14 -8.24 -21.83
N SER A 89 -2.92 -8.04 -21.32
CA SER A 89 -1.87 -9.06 -21.24
C SER A 89 -2.06 -10.05 -20.08
N GLY A 90 -3.13 -9.90 -19.29
CA GLY A 90 -3.56 -10.88 -18.31
C GLY A 90 -3.25 -10.54 -16.86
N ALA A 91 -2.85 -9.30 -16.53
CA ALA A 91 -2.78 -8.91 -15.12
C ALA A 91 -4.14 -9.09 -14.42
N ARG A 92 -4.11 -9.58 -13.18
CA ARG A 92 -5.30 -9.96 -12.38
C ARG A 92 -5.67 -8.94 -11.34
N ALA A 93 -4.74 -8.07 -10.97
CA ALA A 93 -4.96 -6.97 -10.04
C ALA A 93 -4.23 -5.70 -10.51
N VAL A 94 -4.67 -4.56 -9.99
CA VAL A 94 -3.98 -3.27 -10.10
C VAL A 94 -3.94 -2.60 -8.74
N ILE A 95 -2.79 -2.01 -8.39
CA ILE A 95 -2.62 -1.13 -7.23
C ILE A 95 -2.50 0.30 -7.74
N LEU A 96 -3.40 1.18 -7.30
CA LEU A 96 -3.46 2.58 -7.71
C LEU A 96 -3.22 3.50 -6.51
N THR A 97 -2.42 4.55 -6.69
CA THR A 97 -2.17 5.56 -5.64
C THR A 97 -2.67 6.94 -6.10
N PRO A 98 -3.97 7.26 -5.93
CA PRO A 98 -4.60 8.42 -6.59
C PRO A 98 -4.19 9.77 -5.99
N ARG A 99 -3.65 9.79 -4.77
CA ARG A 99 -3.28 11.02 -4.06
C ARG A 99 -1.93 10.89 -3.39
N ALA A 100 -1.06 11.87 -3.64
CA ALA A 100 0.29 11.92 -3.09
C ALA A 100 1.05 10.59 -3.31
N HIS A 101 1.09 10.17 -4.58
CA HIS A 101 1.79 8.98 -5.04
C HIS A 101 3.21 8.91 -4.46
N ASN A 102 3.66 7.72 -4.06
CA ASN A 102 5.00 7.53 -3.51
C ASN A 102 5.84 6.75 -4.54
N PRO A 103 6.94 7.30 -5.07
CA PRO A 103 7.72 8.44 -4.54
C PRO A 103 7.47 9.80 -5.19
N THR A 104 6.71 9.87 -6.29
CA THR A 104 6.67 11.05 -7.17
C THR A 104 5.91 12.25 -6.61
N GLY A 105 5.00 12.03 -5.66
CA GLY A 105 4.11 13.02 -5.09
C GLY A 105 2.93 13.42 -5.97
N CYS A 106 2.80 12.86 -7.18
CA CYS A 106 1.70 13.20 -8.08
C CYS A 106 0.34 12.71 -7.56
N SER A 107 -0.73 13.27 -8.10
CA SER A 107 -2.10 12.88 -7.79
C SER A 107 -2.89 12.88 -9.09
N PHE A 108 -3.95 12.07 -9.16
CA PHE A 108 -4.82 12.01 -10.32
C PHE A 108 -5.53 13.35 -10.50
N SER A 109 -5.56 13.84 -11.73
CA SER A 109 -6.58 14.81 -12.14
C SER A 109 -7.93 14.10 -12.31
N GLU A 110 -9.00 14.88 -12.40
CA GLU A 110 -10.32 14.35 -12.73
C GLU A 110 -10.33 13.60 -14.07
N ALA A 111 -9.65 14.16 -15.07
CA ALA A 111 -9.52 13.56 -16.40
C ALA A 111 -8.76 12.24 -16.34
N ARG A 112 -7.64 12.18 -15.60
CA ARG A 112 -6.88 10.93 -15.41
C ARG A 112 -7.72 9.85 -14.73
N ALA A 113 -8.41 10.20 -13.65
CA ALA A 113 -9.30 9.27 -12.95
C ALA A 113 -10.44 8.77 -13.86
N ALA A 114 -10.96 9.62 -14.74
CA ALA A 114 -11.97 9.25 -15.73
C ALA A 114 -11.44 8.25 -16.77
N ALA A 115 -10.24 8.49 -17.32
CA ALA A 115 -9.60 7.58 -18.27
C ALA A 115 -9.35 6.18 -17.65
N ILE A 116 -8.81 6.15 -16.42
CA ILE A 116 -8.60 4.89 -15.69
C ILE A 116 -9.93 4.16 -15.45
N ARG A 117 -10.96 4.90 -15.03
CA ARG A 117 -12.31 4.35 -14.81
C ARG A 117 -12.92 3.76 -16.07
N GLU A 118 -12.74 4.40 -17.21
CA GLU A 118 -13.21 3.91 -18.50
C GLU A 118 -12.52 2.58 -18.88
N ILE A 119 -11.19 2.50 -18.72
CA ILE A 119 -10.43 1.27 -18.93
C ILE A 119 -10.96 0.16 -18.02
N LEU A 120 -11.04 0.41 -16.71
CA LEU A 120 -11.44 -0.60 -15.73
C LEU A 120 -12.88 -1.11 -15.95
N THR A 121 -13.74 -0.34 -16.62
CA THR A 121 -15.09 -0.79 -16.99
C THR A 121 -15.06 -2.01 -17.91
N ARG A 122 -14.00 -2.15 -18.73
CA ARG A 122 -13.77 -3.28 -19.65
C ARG A 122 -13.22 -4.52 -18.94
N TYR A 123 -12.76 -4.39 -17.70
CA TYR A 123 -12.12 -5.44 -16.92
C TYR A 123 -12.76 -5.61 -15.53
N PRO A 124 -14.09 -5.81 -15.43
CA PRO A 124 -14.80 -5.82 -14.15
C PRO A 124 -14.33 -6.90 -13.17
N GLN A 125 -13.69 -7.96 -13.69
CA GLN A 125 -13.10 -9.04 -12.90
C GLN A 125 -11.77 -8.68 -12.24
N VAL A 126 -11.03 -7.67 -12.71
CA VAL A 126 -9.71 -7.33 -12.14
C VAL A 126 -9.90 -6.83 -10.70
N LEU A 127 -9.05 -7.29 -9.78
CA LEU A 127 -9.02 -6.74 -8.43
C LEU A 127 -8.39 -5.35 -8.44
N VAL A 128 -9.19 -4.32 -8.12
CA VAL A 128 -8.72 -2.93 -8.04
C VAL A 128 -8.44 -2.57 -6.59
N ILE A 129 -7.17 -2.41 -6.22
CA ILE A 129 -6.76 -1.93 -4.90
C ILE A 129 -6.35 -0.46 -5.03
N ILE A 130 -7.02 0.41 -4.29
CA ILE A 130 -6.71 1.83 -4.22
C ILE A 130 -5.99 2.09 -2.89
N ASP A 131 -4.69 2.38 -2.94
CA ASP A 131 -3.90 2.79 -1.78
C ASP A 131 -3.94 4.31 -1.61
N ASP A 132 -4.85 4.78 -0.77
CA ASP A 132 -5.07 6.20 -0.47
C ASP A 132 -4.52 6.54 0.92
N HIS A 133 -3.29 6.10 1.20
CA HIS A 133 -2.63 6.23 2.50
C HIS A 133 -2.41 7.66 2.99
N PHE A 134 -2.51 8.67 2.12
CA PHE A 134 -2.43 10.08 2.47
C PHE A 134 -3.80 10.77 2.60
N ALA A 135 -4.93 10.05 2.52
CA ALA A 135 -6.28 10.62 2.45
C ALA A 135 -6.56 11.79 3.43
N LEU A 136 -6.22 11.60 4.70
CA LEU A 136 -6.45 12.60 5.75
C LEU A 136 -5.53 13.81 5.67
N LEU A 137 -4.38 13.72 4.99
CA LEU A 137 -3.42 14.82 4.84
C LEU A 137 -3.38 15.43 3.42
N SER A 138 -3.86 14.72 2.41
CA SER A 138 -3.78 15.17 1.03
C SER A 138 -4.66 16.38 0.77
N ALA A 139 -4.07 17.44 0.22
CA ALA A 139 -4.78 18.62 -0.22
C ALA A 139 -5.48 18.45 -1.58
N THR A 140 -5.17 17.37 -2.32
CA THR A 140 -5.81 17.09 -3.60
C THR A 140 -7.23 16.58 -3.38
N PRO A 141 -8.23 17.11 -4.12
CA PRO A 141 -9.58 16.54 -4.16
C PRO A 141 -9.55 15.05 -4.49
N TRP A 142 -10.55 14.33 -4.01
CA TRP A 142 -10.72 12.92 -4.36
C TRP A 142 -11.35 12.80 -5.74
N HIS A 143 -10.69 12.05 -6.64
CA HIS A 143 -11.23 11.64 -7.92
C HIS A 143 -11.17 10.12 -8.01
N SER A 144 -12.32 9.45 -7.91
CA SER A 144 -12.38 7.99 -7.87
C SER A 144 -11.97 7.37 -9.21
N PRO A 145 -10.96 6.48 -9.28
CA PRO A 145 -10.68 5.71 -10.49
C PRO A 145 -11.62 4.50 -10.65
N LEU A 146 -12.52 4.26 -9.70
CA LEU A 146 -13.31 3.03 -9.64
C LEU A 146 -14.63 3.15 -10.42
N PRO A 147 -14.87 2.32 -11.46
CA PRO A 147 -16.19 2.23 -12.09
C PRO A 147 -17.16 1.42 -11.24
N ALA A 148 -18.45 1.76 -11.32
CA ALA A 148 -19.51 1.05 -10.62
C ALA A 148 -19.66 -0.43 -11.05
N THR A 149 -19.14 -0.80 -12.22
CA THR A 149 -19.14 -2.18 -12.73
C THR A 149 -18.04 -3.06 -12.13
N THR A 150 -17.11 -2.51 -11.35
CA THR A 150 -16.02 -3.27 -10.75
C THR A 150 -16.56 -4.29 -9.74
N GLN A 151 -16.27 -5.57 -9.95
CA GLN A 151 -16.77 -6.65 -9.11
C GLN A 151 -15.90 -6.90 -7.88
N ARG A 152 -14.60 -6.55 -7.97
CA ARG A 152 -13.61 -6.79 -6.92
C ARG A 152 -12.79 -5.55 -6.68
N TRP A 153 -13.01 -4.88 -5.55
CA TRP A 153 -12.28 -3.66 -5.23
C TRP A 153 -12.06 -3.46 -3.75
N ALA A 154 -10.99 -2.70 -3.42
CA ALA A 154 -10.72 -2.26 -2.08
C ALA A 154 -10.10 -0.85 -2.07
N LEU A 155 -10.64 0.05 -1.26
CA LEU A 155 -10.04 1.33 -0.90
C LEU A 155 -9.35 1.20 0.46
N VAL A 156 -8.05 1.40 0.49
CA VAL A 156 -7.20 1.27 1.68
C VAL A 156 -6.77 2.66 2.15
N ARG A 157 -7.07 3.00 3.41
CA ARG A 157 -6.66 4.27 4.03
C ARG A 157 -5.93 4.02 5.34
N SER A 158 -4.63 4.25 5.33
CA SER A 158 -3.75 4.09 6.49
C SER A 158 -3.78 5.31 7.42
N LEU A 159 -3.62 5.07 8.72
CA LEU A 159 -3.39 6.12 9.72
C LEU A 159 -1.90 6.39 9.99
N SER A 160 -0.99 5.68 9.30
CA SER A 160 0.46 5.81 9.55
C SER A 160 1.01 7.23 9.35
N LYS A 161 0.36 8.04 8.49
CA LYS A 161 0.80 9.40 8.19
C LYS A 161 0.08 10.45 9.05
N THR A 162 -0.93 10.06 9.83
CA THR A 162 -1.74 10.97 10.65
C THR A 162 -1.57 10.74 12.14
N LEU A 163 -1.68 9.50 12.59
CA LEU A 163 -1.54 9.10 14.00
C LEU A 163 -0.20 8.41 14.28
N GLY A 164 0.65 8.26 13.27
CA GLY A 164 1.98 7.69 13.38
C GLY A 164 2.08 6.24 12.89
N PRO A 165 3.25 5.82 12.38
CA PRO A 165 3.43 4.50 11.77
C PRO A 165 3.23 3.35 12.76
N ASP A 166 3.55 3.57 14.04
CA ASP A 166 3.49 2.56 15.10
C ASP A 166 2.06 2.20 15.51
N LEU A 167 1.06 3.00 15.13
CA LEU A 167 -0.34 2.64 15.37
C LEU A 167 -0.77 1.40 14.57
N ARG A 168 -0.08 1.12 13.44
CA ARG A 168 -0.33 -0.06 12.59
C ARG A 168 -1.82 -0.29 12.30
N LEU A 169 -2.53 0.74 11.85
CA LEU A 169 -3.97 0.66 11.56
C LEU A 169 -4.27 1.25 10.18
N ALA A 170 -5.00 0.49 9.36
CA ALA A 170 -5.63 0.98 8.14
C ALA A 170 -7.08 0.52 8.07
N PHE A 171 -7.92 1.36 7.48
CA PHE A 171 -9.28 1.03 7.09
C PHE A 171 -9.27 0.47 5.67
N VAL A 172 -10.08 -0.56 5.44
CA VAL A 172 -10.30 -1.14 4.12
C VAL A 172 -11.80 -1.12 3.85
N ALA A 173 -12.23 -0.28 2.91
CA ALA A 173 -13.57 -0.31 2.36
C ALA A 173 -13.57 -1.17 1.09
N SER A 174 -14.52 -2.07 0.92
CA SER A 174 -14.55 -2.97 -0.25
C SER A 174 -15.97 -3.43 -0.59
N ASP A 175 -16.13 -4.05 -1.77
CA ASP A 175 -17.34 -4.83 -2.06
C ASP A 175 -17.50 -6.02 -1.09
N SER A 176 -18.69 -6.63 -1.07
CA SER A 176 -19.04 -7.72 -0.15
C SER A 176 -18.21 -8.99 -0.36
N THR A 177 -17.84 -9.31 -1.60
CA THR A 177 -17.06 -10.51 -1.94
C THR A 177 -15.60 -10.33 -1.53
N THR A 178 -15.00 -9.19 -1.88
CA THR A 178 -13.64 -8.83 -1.45
C THR A 178 -13.55 -8.72 0.07
N SER A 179 -14.57 -8.15 0.72
CA SER A 179 -14.65 -8.05 2.18
C SER A 179 -14.73 -9.43 2.85
N ALA A 180 -15.55 -10.34 2.31
CA ALA A 180 -15.66 -11.70 2.82
C ALA A 180 -14.32 -12.46 2.70
N ALA A 181 -13.64 -12.36 1.56
CA ALA A 181 -12.31 -12.92 1.35
C ALA A 181 -11.28 -12.34 2.35
N LEU A 182 -11.25 -11.03 2.55
CA LEU A 182 -10.37 -10.38 3.51
C LEU A 182 -10.64 -10.86 4.94
N ARG A 183 -11.91 -10.96 5.36
CA ARG A 183 -12.28 -11.47 6.69
C ARG A 183 -11.83 -12.90 6.91
N LEU A 184 -12.00 -13.78 5.93
CA LEU A 184 -11.50 -15.16 6.02
C LEU A 184 -9.98 -15.19 6.23
N ARG A 185 -9.25 -14.34 5.51
CA ARG A 185 -7.80 -14.21 5.66
C ARG A 185 -7.38 -13.59 7.00
N LEU A 186 -8.14 -12.65 7.54
CA LEU A 186 -7.92 -12.09 8.88
C LEU A 186 -8.15 -13.14 9.97
N ASN A 187 -9.22 -13.94 9.85
CA ASN A 187 -9.53 -15.01 10.80
C ASN A 187 -8.46 -16.12 10.83
N ALA A 188 -7.81 -16.38 9.69
CA ALA A 188 -6.68 -17.30 9.57
C ALA A 188 -5.35 -16.59 9.92
N GLY A 189 -5.10 -16.28 11.19
CA GLY A 189 -3.85 -15.64 11.65
C GLY A 189 -4.06 -14.63 12.78
N SER A 190 -3.38 -13.47 12.73
CA SER A 190 -3.68 -12.34 13.62
C SER A 190 -5.11 -11.86 13.38
N GLN A 191 -6.01 -12.24 14.28
CA GLN A 191 -7.46 -12.28 14.06
C GLN A 191 -8.12 -10.89 13.98
N TRP A 192 -7.51 -9.86 14.56
CA TRP A 192 -8.04 -8.50 14.60
C TRP A 192 -6.97 -7.47 14.92
N VAL A 193 -7.23 -6.22 14.53
CA VAL A 193 -6.50 -5.06 15.06
C VAL A 193 -6.89 -4.85 16.53
N SER A 194 -5.94 -4.57 17.41
CA SER A 194 -6.19 -4.37 18.85
C SER A 194 -7.31 -3.36 19.12
N HIS A 195 -8.25 -3.72 20.00
CA HIS A 195 -9.33 -2.83 20.41
C HIS A 195 -8.84 -1.58 21.15
N LEU A 196 -7.69 -1.64 21.81
CA LEU A 196 -7.06 -0.46 22.40
C LEU A 196 -6.62 0.54 21.32
N LEU A 197 -6.03 0.04 20.23
CA LEU A 197 -5.61 0.88 19.10
C LEU A 197 -6.83 1.43 18.35
N GLN A 198 -7.89 0.64 18.23
CA GLN A 198 -9.17 1.11 17.67
C GLN A 198 -9.79 2.23 18.51
N GLY A 199 -9.85 2.04 19.84
CA GLY A 199 -10.36 3.05 20.76
C GLY A 199 -9.53 4.34 20.76
N PHE A 200 -8.20 4.21 20.73
CA PHE A 200 -7.29 5.35 20.58
C PHE A 200 -7.50 6.09 19.27
N ALA A 201 -7.56 5.35 18.14
CA ALA A 201 -7.80 5.95 16.83
C ALA A 201 -9.15 6.70 16.81
N PHE A 202 -10.21 6.11 17.34
CA PHE A 202 -11.51 6.76 17.46
C PHE A 202 -11.43 8.04 18.32
N ALA A 203 -10.80 7.96 19.49
CA ALA A 203 -10.66 9.10 20.40
C ALA A 203 -9.96 10.29 19.72
N CYS A 204 -8.84 10.05 19.03
CA CYS A 204 -8.15 11.10 18.29
C CYS A 204 -8.99 11.64 17.12
N LEU A 205 -9.54 10.75 16.28
CA LEU A 205 -10.27 11.14 15.06
C LEU A 205 -11.62 11.82 15.35
N ASN A 206 -12.15 11.68 16.57
CA ASN A 206 -13.37 12.33 17.02
C ASN A 206 -13.10 13.53 17.95
N ASP A 207 -11.82 13.82 18.25
CA ASP A 207 -11.44 14.97 19.08
C ASP A 207 -11.33 16.25 18.24
N SER A 208 -11.96 17.33 18.72
CA SER A 208 -12.01 18.60 17.99
C SER A 208 -10.65 19.30 17.93
N VAL A 209 -9.83 19.15 18.98
CA VAL A 209 -8.48 19.75 19.02
C VAL A 209 -7.57 19.03 18.03
N PHE A 210 -7.60 17.69 18.01
CA PHE A 210 -6.85 16.89 17.06
C PHE A 210 -7.27 17.18 15.61
N THR A 211 -8.58 17.23 15.33
CA THR A 211 -9.06 17.53 13.95
C THR A 211 -8.66 18.94 13.49
N ALA A 212 -8.65 19.94 14.39
CA ALA A 212 -8.12 21.26 14.08
C ALA A 212 -6.61 21.24 13.80
N SER A 213 -5.83 20.52 14.61
CA SER A 213 -4.38 20.33 14.41
C SER A 213 -4.07 19.58 13.10
N LEU A 214 -4.87 18.59 12.73
CA LEU A 214 -4.77 17.88 11.46
C LEU A 214 -5.02 18.82 10.28
N ALA A 215 -6.02 19.70 10.37
CA ALA A 215 -6.29 20.71 9.36
C ALA A 215 -5.13 21.72 9.21
N GLU A 216 -4.50 22.11 10.32
CA GLU A 216 -3.28 22.92 10.29
C GLU A 216 -2.10 22.19 9.64
N SER A 217 -1.91 20.91 10.00
CA SER A 217 -0.86 20.06 9.43
C SER A 217 -1.01 19.92 7.91
N ARG A 218 -2.24 19.74 7.41
CA ARG A 218 -2.56 19.75 5.96
C ARG A 218 -2.08 21.04 5.29
N ARG A 219 -2.42 22.20 5.87
CA ARG A 219 -1.99 23.51 5.35
C ARG A 219 -0.47 23.66 5.42
N HIS A 220 0.15 23.20 6.49
CA HIS A 220 1.60 23.25 6.66
C HIS A 220 2.31 22.44 5.57
N TYR A 221 1.98 21.15 5.41
CA TYR A 221 2.61 20.28 4.41
C TYR A 221 2.41 20.79 2.98
N ARG A 222 1.22 21.30 2.67
CA ARG A 222 0.97 21.95 1.37
C ARG A 222 1.94 23.10 1.11
N ARG A 223 2.04 24.04 2.05
CA ARG A 223 2.96 25.19 1.92
C ARG A 223 4.41 24.77 1.80
N GLN A 224 4.84 23.74 2.53
CA GLN A 224 6.22 23.26 2.43
C GLN A 224 6.50 22.59 1.08
N ASN A 225 5.54 21.82 0.55
CA ASN A 225 5.65 21.23 -0.78
C ASN A 225 5.72 22.32 -1.86
N GLU A 226 4.83 23.33 -1.82
CA GLU A 226 4.86 24.47 -2.74
C GLU A 226 6.20 25.23 -2.69
N LYS A 227 6.74 25.48 -1.48
CA LYS A 227 8.06 26.11 -1.30
C LYS A 227 9.19 25.28 -1.90
N LEU A 228 9.20 23.97 -1.64
CA LEU A 228 10.22 23.06 -2.15
C LEU A 228 10.15 22.99 -3.69
N ALA A 229 8.95 22.83 -4.25
CA ALA A 229 8.74 22.78 -5.70
C ALA A 229 9.19 24.09 -6.38
N ALA A 230 8.89 25.25 -5.79
CA ALA A 230 9.35 26.54 -6.29
C ALA A 230 10.89 26.66 -6.24
N ALA A 231 11.51 26.23 -5.14
CA ALA A 231 12.97 26.26 -4.99
C ALA A 231 13.68 25.30 -5.98
N LEU A 232 13.12 24.12 -6.23
CA LEU A 232 13.63 23.17 -7.22
C LEU A 232 13.52 23.75 -8.64
N THR A 233 12.37 24.33 -8.98
CA THR A 233 12.15 25.00 -10.27
C THR A 233 13.15 26.14 -10.48
N HIS A 234 13.39 26.98 -9.47
CA HIS A 234 14.37 28.06 -9.53
C HIS A 234 15.80 27.55 -9.77
N ARG A 235 16.13 26.33 -9.32
CA ARG A 235 17.43 25.69 -9.56
C ARG A 235 17.50 24.90 -10.88
N GLY A 236 16.47 24.99 -11.72
CA GLY A 236 16.43 24.33 -13.03
C GLY A 236 16.00 22.86 -12.98
N PHE A 237 15.52 22.36 -11.84
CA PHE A 237 14.92 21.02 -11.78
C PHE A 237 13.49 21.09 -12.35
N PRO A 238 13.06 20.08 -13.13
CA PRO A 238 11.69 20.01 -13.59
C PRO A 238 10.73 19.89 -12.39
N PRO A 239 9.49 20.39 -12.50
CA PRO A 239 8.50 20.24 -11.43
C PRO A 239 8.31 18.74 -11.11
N LEU A 240 8.26 18.37 -9.83
CA LEU A 240 8.02 16.98 -9.41
C LEU A 240 6.71 16.40 -9.97
N SER A 241 5.73 17.27 -10.22
CA SER A 241 4.44 16.96 -10.84
C SER A 241 4.47 16.85 -12.37
N SER A 242 5.64 16.84 -13.02
CA SER A 242 5.75 16.77 -14.49
C SER A 242 5.92 15.34 -15.02
N GLY A 243 5.96 14.33 -14.15
CA GLY A 243 6.23 12.95 -14.55
C GLY A 243 7.70 12.65 -14.87
N ARG A 244 8.56 13.66 -14.78
CA ARG A 244 10.00 13.57 -15.04
C ARG A 244 10.80 13.07 -13.84
N TRP A 245 10.30 12.02 -13.20
CA TRP A 245 10.95 11.43 -12.04
C TRP A 245 12.35 10.86 -12.35
N PRO A 246 12.57 10.17 -13.49
CA PRO A 246 13.90 9.74 -13.88
C PRO A 246 14.89 10.90 -14.05
N GLU A 247 14.45 12.01 -14.65
CA GLU A 247 15.28 13.21 -14.85
C GLU A 247 15.54 13.93 -13.53
N PHE A 248 14.55 13.95 -12.63
CA PHE A 248 14.75 14.46 -11.27
C PHE A 248 15.81 13.64 -10.53
N LEU A 249 15.74 12.31 -10.56
CA LEU A 249 16.76 11.45 -9.94
C LEU A 249 18.14 11.63 -10.59
N ALA A 250 18.20 11.70 -11.92
CA ALA A 250 19.45 11.94 -12.64
C ALA A 250 20.07 13.29 -12.26
N ALA A 251 19.26 14.35 -12.20
CA ALA A 251 19.71 15.68 -11.79
C ALA A 251 20.11 15.73 -10.30
N ALA A 252 19.38 15.03 -9.42
CA ALA A 252 19.71 14.94 -8.00
C ALA A 252 21.04 14.21 -7.77
N ASN A 253 21.26 13.09 -8.47
CA ASN A 253 22.52 12.34 -8.42
C ASN A 253 23.68 13.13 -9.05
N ALA A 254 23.43 13.91 -10.11
CA ALA A 254 24.43 14.78 -10.73
C ALA A 254 24.79 16.01 -9.87
N ALA A 255 23.89 16.42 -8.97
CA ALA A 255 24.10 17.52 -8.04
C ALA A 255 24.86 17.11 -6.77
N GLU A 256 25.13 15.81 -6.54
CA GLU A 256 26.05 15.39 -5.48
C GLU A 256 27.48 15.86 -5.79
N PRO A 257 28.15 16.58 -4.88
CA PRO A 257 29.55 16.93 -5.08
C PRO A 257 30.39 15.65 -5.13
N ALA A 258 31.35 15.59 -6.05
CA ALA A 258 32.28 14.48 -6.29
C ALA A 258 33.17 14.09 -5.07
N ASN A 259 32.91 14.64 -3.88
CA ASN A 259 33.62 14.42 -2.63
C ASN A 259 32.71 14.03 -1.44
N SER A 260 31.44 13.70 -1.68
CA SER A 260 30.68 12.94 -0.67
C SER A 260 31.33 11.56 -0.52
N PRO A 261 31.70 11.10 0.68
CA PRO A 261 32.24 9.76 0.84
C PRO A 261 31.18 8.81 0.31
N ALA A 262 31.49 8.13 -0.80
CA ALA A 262 30.63 7.12 -1.36
C ALA A 262 30.19 6.24 -0.19
N LEU A 263 28.88 6.17 0.06
CA LEU A 263 28.33 5.07 0.82
C LEU A 263 28.67 3.84 -0.02
N SER A 264 29.85 3.27 0.24
CA SER A 264 30.28 2.03 -0.36
C SER A 264 29.11 1.08 -0.20
N PRO A 265 28.67 0.37 -1.26
CA PRO A 265 27.73 -0.71 -1.04
C PRO A 265 28.39 -1.60 -0.01
N ARG A 266 27.88 -1.60 1.23
CA ARG A 266 28.30 -2.56 2.23
C ARG A 266 28.09 -3.88 1.51
N ARG A 267 29.19 -4.54 1.13
CA ARG A 267 29.16 -5.90 0.65
C ARG A 267 28.29 -6.60 1.68
N LEU A 268 27.11 -7.06 1.26
CA LEU A 268 26.42 -8.13 1.94
C LEU A 268 27.47 -9.23 2.01
N VAL A 269 28.14 -9.31 3.15
CA VAL A 269 28.96 -10.45 3.50
C VAL A 269 27.93 -11.57 3.51
N SER A 270 27.94 -12.36 2.43
CA SER A 270 27.26 -13.64 2.40
C SER A 270 27.58 -14.33 3.71
N PRO A 271 26.59 -14.81 4.49
CA PRO A 271 26.91 -15.69 5.59
C PRO A 271 27.68 -16.84 4.97
N ARG A 272 28.98 -16.96 5.28
CA ARG A 272 29.73 -18.18 4.99
C ARG A 272 28.87 -19.30 5.53
N ARG A 273 28.45 -20.22 4.65
CA ARG A 273 27.87 -21.50 5.05
C ARG A 273 28.86 -22.16 5.99
N ARG A 274 28.72 -21.95 7.31
CA ARG A 274 29.21 -22.88 8.30
C ARG A 274 28.24 -24.03 8.26
N SER A 275 28.64 -25.08 7.56
CA SER A 275 28.07 -26.41 7.70
C SER A 275 28.15 -26.81 9.17
N VAL A 276 27.08 -26.58 9.92
CA VAL A 276 26.88 -27.25 11.20
C VAL A 276 26.47 -28.67 10.85
N ARG A 277 27.44 -29.58 10.93
CA ARG A 277 27.18 -31.02 10.87
C ARG A 277 26.38 -31.38 12.13
N TYR A 278 25.10 -31.69 11.98
CA TYR A 278 24.36 -32.45 12.98
C TYR A 278 24.76 -33.92 12.84
N SER A 279 25.78 -34.34 13.58
CA SER A 279 26.07 -35.75 13.79
C SER A 279 25.01 -36.33 14.74
N HIS A 280 24.20 -37.24 14.21
CA HIS A 280 23.38 -38.16 15.00
C HIS A 280 24.29 -38.99 15.90
N ALA A 281 24.09 -38.91 17.21
CA ALA A 281 24.56 -39.89 18.17
C ALA A 281 23.33 -40.46 18.88
N ILE A 282 22.81 -41.53 18.30
CA ILE A 282 21.89 -42.47 18.96
C ILE A 282 22.75 -43.24 19.97
N ALA A 283 22.65 -42.89 21.25
CA ALA A 283 23.14 -43.74 22.33
C ALA A 283 22.00 -44.66 22.76
N ARG A 284 22.14 -45.94 22.38
CA ARG A 284 21.39 -47.06 22.94
C ARG A 284 21.74 -47.17 24.43
N SER A 285 20.73 -47.23 25.30
CA SER A 285 20.82 -48.02 26.53
C SER A 285 19.93 -49.24 26.34
N SER A 286 20.56 -50.39 26.39
CA SER A 286 19.98 -51.71 26.21
C SER A 286 19.54 -52.32 27.54
N ALA A 287 18.44 -53.07 27.46
CA ALA A 287 18.07 -54.20 28.31
C ALA A 287 17.68 -53.90 29.77
N ILE A 288 16.40 -54.13 30.10
CA ILE A 288 15.97 -55.29 30.89
C ILE A 288 14.67 -55.80 30.25
N ALA A 289 14.72 -57.01 29.70
CA ALA A 289 13.56 -57.85 29.41
C ALA A 289 13.51 -58.94 30.49
N GLY A 290 12.31 -59.29 30.94
CA GLY A 290 12.10 -60.38 31.88
C GLY A 290 10.64 -60.48 32.32
N ASP A 291 9.86 -61.24 31.56
CA ASP A 291 8.54 -61.80 31.89
C ASP A 291 8.42 -62.28 33.36
N VAL A 292 7.24 -62.16 33.98
CA VAL A 292 6.49 -63.29 34.58
C VAL A 292 5.00 -62.92 34.74
N LYS A 293 4.15 -63.74 34.11
CA LYS A 293 2.75 -64.12 34.40
C LYS A 293 2.13 -63.68 35.75
N ARG A 294 1.00 -62.97 35.72
CA ARG A 294 -0.39 -63.40 36.04
C ARG A 294 -1.32 -62.20 36.06
#